data_AF-A0A834T5U8-F1
#
_entry.id   AF-A0A834T5U8-F1
#
_cell.length_a   1.000
_cell.length_b   1.000
_cell.length_c   1.000
_cell.angle_alpha   90.00
_cell.angle_beta   90.00
_cell.angle_gamma   90.00
#
_symmetry.space_group_name_H-M   'P 1'
#
loop_
_entity.id
_entity.type
_entity.pdbx_description
1 polymer ?
#
loop_
_entity_poly.entity_id
_entity_poly.type
_entity_poly.pdbx_seq_one_letter_code
_entity_poly.pdbx_strand_id
1 'polypeptide(L)' 'MGWNPPPANWVKLNADGSCLSTTGEIGAGGIIRNSEGQWIKGFPHFIGLVGVQFPPRTGVG' A
#
# COMPACT_ATOMS: atom_id res chain seq x y z
N MET A 1 -15.94 -2.32 -13.73
CA MET A 1 -15.46 -2.66 -12.38
C MET A 1 -15.18 -1.36 -11.65
N GLY A 2 -15.86 -1.11 -10.54
CA GLY A 2 -15.81 0.14 -9.80
C GLY A 2 -15.74 -0.09 -8.30
N TRP A 3 -15.42 0.95 -7.56
CA TRP A 3 -15.41 0.92 -6.10
C TRP A 3 -16.82 0.71 -5.56
N ASN A 4 -17.02 -0.30 -4.70
CA ASN A 4 -18.28 -0.52 -4.00
C ASN A 4 -18.25 0.18 -2.63
N PRO A 5 -19.22 1.05 -2.28
CA PRO A 5 -19.27 1.64 -0.95
C PRO A 5 -19.53 0.61 0.15
N PRO A 6 -19.00 0.83 1.38
CA PRO A 6 -19.43 0.06 2.54
C PRO A 6 -20.87 0.47 2.94
N PRO A 7 -21.53 -0.28 3.86
CA PRO A 7 -22.82 0.13 4.42
C PRO A 7 -22.78 1.53 5.05
N ALA A 8 -23.95 2.16 5.18
CA ALA A 8 -24.06 3.46 5.85
C ALA A 8 -23.48 3.41 7.28
N ASN A 9 -22.82 4.49 7.69
CA ASN A 9 -22.11 4.63 8.97
C ASN A 9 -20.85 3.77 9.12
N TRP A 10 -20.38 3.13 8.04
CA TRP A 10 -19.09 2.43 8.02
C TRP A 10 -18.03 3.26 7.29
N VAL A 11 -16.78 2.98 7.64
CA VAL A 11 -15.62 3.43 6.88
C VAL A 11 -15.00 2.26 6.13
N LYS A 12 -14.47 2.53 4.95
CA LYS A 12 -13.66 1.59 4.19
C LYS A 12 -12.19 1.99 4.28
N LEU A 13 -11.39 1.07 4.82
CA LEU A 13 -9.93 1.15 4.82
C LEU A 13 -9.40 0.36 3.62
N ASN A 14 -8.70 1.04 2.71
CA ASN A 14 -7.86 0.37 1.72
C ASN A 14 -6.41 0.59 2.12
N ALA A 15 -5.63 -0.47 2.24
CA ALA A 15 -4.21 -0.41 2.55
C ALA A 15 -3.41 -1.15 1.49
N ASP A 16 -2.20 -0.66 1.20
CA ASP A 16 -1.26 -1.27 0.28
C ASP A 16 0.17 -1.15 0.81
N GLY A 17 1.05 -2.01 0.31
CA GLY A 17 2.46 -2.05 0.64
C GLY A 17 3.33 -1.61 -0.53
N SER A 18 4.49 -1.03 -0.24
CA SER A 18 5.53 -0.76 -1.23
C SER A 18 6.84 -1.40 -0.81
N CYS A 19 7.62 -1.85 -1.79
CA CYS A 19 8.98 -2.33 -1.59
C CYS A 19 9.86 -1.73 -2.68
N LEU A 20 10.91 -1.01 -2.27
CA LEU A 20 11.91 -0.47 -3.16
C LEU A 20 13.08 -1.45 -3.22
N SER A 21 13.17 -2.21 -4.31
CA SER A 21 14.18 -3.28 -4.45
C SER A 21 15.64 -2.78 -4.48
N THR A 22 15.87 -1.51 -4.83
CA THR A 22 17.20 -0.92 -4.88
C THR A 22 17.78 -0.60 -3.51
N THR A 23 16.93 -0.16 -2.58
CA THR A 23 17.32 0.23 -1.21
C THR A 23 16.91 -0.82 -0.17
N GLY A 24 16.02 -1.74 -0.54
CA GLY A 24 15.39 -2.70 0.37
C GLY A 24 14.30 -2.09 1.25
N GLU A 25 13.91 -0.83 1.02
CA GLU A 25 12.92 -0.14 1.85
C GLU A 25 11.52 -0.71 1.66
N ILE A 26 10.85 -0.99 2.77
CA ILE A 26 9.47 -1.45 2.82
C ILE A 26 8.61 -0.38 3.50
N GLY A 27 7.57 0.02 2.79
CA GLY A 27 6.53 0.91 3.28
C GLY A 27 5.17 0.24 3.24
N ALA A 28 4.24 0.81 3.99
CA ALA A 28 2.82 0.59 3.83
C ALA A 28 2.10 1.93 3.89
N GLY A 29 0.88 1.95 3.38
CA GLY A 29 0.01 3.09 3.53
C GLY A 29 -1.42 2.72 3.24
N GLY A 30 -2.30 3.69 3.41
CA GLY A 30 -3.70 3.45 3.14
C GLY A 30 -4.52 4.71 3.15
N ILE A 31 -5.76 4.52 2.73
CA ILE A 31 -6.79 5.54 2.65
C ILE A 31 -8.05 5.06 3.36
N ILE A 32 -8.60 5.93 4.19
CA ILE A 32 -9.87 5.76 4.88
C ILE A 32 -10.89 6.62 4.15
N ARG A 33 -11.98 5.99 3.72
CA ARG A 33 -13.13 6.65 3.09
C ARG A 33 -14.41 6.39 3.88
N ASN A 34 -15.34 7.34 3.92
CA ASN A 34 -16.67 7.10 4.47
C ASN A 34 -17.54 6.28 3.49
N SER A 35 -18.79 6.01 3.89
CA SER A 35 -19.76 5.27 3.07
C SER A 35 -20.17 6.00 1.78
N GLU A 36 -19.99 7.32 1.71
CA GLU A 36 -20.21 8.13 0.52
C GLU A 36 -19.00 8.14 -0.43
N GLY A 37 -17.91 7.46 -0.06
CA GLY A 37 -16.66 7.44 -0.81
C GLY A 37 -15.79 8.68 -0.62
N GLN A 38 -16.19 9.62 0.24
CA GLN A 38 -15.41 10.79 0.57
C GLN A 38 -14.17 10.38 1.36
N TRP A 39 -13.06 11.06 1.08
CA TRP A 39 -11.81 10.87 1.80
C TRP A 39 -11.92 11.42 3.23
N ILE A 40 -11.60 10.58 4.21
CA ILE A 40 -11.48 11.00 5.61
C ILE A 40 -10.01 11.30 5.93
N LYS A 41 -9.13 10.32 5.70
CA LYS A 41 -7.71 10.41 6.06
C LYS A 41 -6.87 9.40 5.29
N GLY A 42 -5.61 9.76 5.02
CA GLY A 42 -4.58 8.83 4.55
C GLY A 42 -3.49 8.65 5.61
N PHE A 43 -2.76 7.55 5.55
CA PHE A 43 -1.58 7.34 6.40
C PHE A 43 -0.45 6.67 5.60
N PRO A 44 0.79 7.12 5.78
CA PRO A 44 1.98 6.36 5.45
C PRO A 44 2.52 5.65 6.69
N HIS A 45 3.25 4.56 6.48
CA HIS A 45 3.99 3.86 7.51
C HIS A 45 5.27 3.27 6.93
N PHE A 46 6.42 3.65 7.47
CA PHE A 46 7.68 2.98 7.15
C PHE A 46 7.76 1.71 8.00
N ILE A 47 7.91 0.55 7.34
CA ILE A 47 7.96 -0.74 8.02
C ILE A 47 9.41 -1.09 8.36
N GLY A 48 10.35 -0.89 7.44
CA GLY A 48 11.75 -1.20 7.66
C GLY A 48 12.52 -1.51 6.38
N LEU A 49 13.65 -2.19 6.53
CA LEU A 49 14.50 -2.65 5.43
C LEU A 49 14.47 -4.18 5.36
N VAL A 50 14.28 -4.74 4.16
CA VAL A 50 14.60 -6.14 3.90
C VAL A 50 16.11 -6.29 3.79
N GLY A 51 16.66 -7.31 4.45
CA GLY A 51 18.08 -7.68 4.31
C GLY A 51 18.38 -7.95 2.84
N VAL A 52 19.21 -7.11 2.24
CA VAL A 52 19.47 -7.09 0.81
C VAL A 52 20.13 -8.42 0.39
N GLN A 53 19.39 -9.28 -0.31
CA GLN A 53 20.00 -10.22 -1.25
C GLN A 53 19.05 -10.54 -2.40
N PHE A 54 19.00 -9.64 -3.38
CA PHE A 54 18.71 -10.03 -4.74
C PHE A 54 19.95 -9.70 -5.58
N PRO A 55 20.79 -10.68 -5.96
CA PRO A 55 21.74 -10.43 -7.03
C PRO A 55 20.95 -9.97 -8.27
N PRO A 56 21.49 -9.05 -9.08
CA PRO A 56 20.80 -8.56 -10.27
C PRO A 56 20.39 -9.76 -11.14
N ARG A 57 19.12 -9.82 -11.56
CA ARG A 57 18.69 -10.75 -12.61
C ARG A 57 19.42 -10.37 -13.90
N THR A 58 20.60 -10.92 -14.13
CA THR A 58 21.18 -11.00 -15.47
C THR A 58 20.37 -12.03 -16.24
N GLY A 59 19.29 -11.58 -16.86
CA GLY A 59 18.63 -12.34 -17.92
C GLY A 59 19.44 -12.18 -19.21
N VAL A 60 20.42 -13.06 -19.39
CA VAL A 60 20.85 -13.47 -20.73
C VAL A 60 19.90 -14.59 -21.17
N GLY A 61 19.28 -14.39 -22.34
CA GLY A 61 18.32 -15.27 -22.99
C GLY A 61 17.68 -14.54 -24.15
#